data_AF-A0A5A7S5R6-F1
#
_entry.id   AF-A0A5A7S5R6-F1
#
_cell.length_a   1.000
_cell.length_b   1.000
_cell.length_c   1.000
_cell.angle_alpha   90.00
_cell.angle_beta   90.00
_cell.angle_gamma   90.00
#
_symmetry.space_group_name_H-M   'P 1'
#
loop_
_entity.id
_entity.type
_entity.pdbx_description
1 polymer ?
#
loop_
_entity_poly.entity_id
_entity_poly.type
_entity_poly.pdbx_seq_one_letter_code
_entity_poly.pdbx_strand_id
1 'polypeptide(L)'
;MPLYSYSKLNCYLQCPRRYRFAYIDRIKTEIKETIESFTGNIVHETLRKLYKDLMYEKMNTLEELLEYLRNQWRRKWNDGILITSEDYTPDNYLKMAERFVRDYYKRYYPFNQSRTIALEERIIVDLDGTGRYKIQGYIDRLAYRDGGIYEIHDYKTNMTLPINKYIEQDIQLPIYAIGVKDRYPDAKDIRLIWHFLAFDREIEIRKDEEEFEELRQYLISLIRRIEHADEFPAKPSVLCDWCEYKQICGEYKHRYKLETRTLDDYLSDRGVQLVDRYAELLEKREKLLEEIDREIEKTKKEIIDFAKREGLDTVYGTKAKAKVIVGKRHVFPSKGDGRREELKEVLKKHGIWEQVSDIDIYKLSRLMRDGALPIEVEMEIRKFQEEEKVERVYLNRLREDEKRSLSPEEE
;
A
#
# COMPACT_ATOMS: atom_id res chain seq x y z
N MET A 1 -5.34 30.81 -17.65
CA MET A 1 -4.46 29.94 -16.83
C MET A 1 -5.31 28.87 -16.16
N PRO A 2 -4.86 27.61 -16.09
CA PRO A 2 -5.68 26.53 -15.54
C PRO A 2 -5.91 26.73 -14.03
N LEU A 3 -7.16 26.62 -13.61
CA LEU A 3 -7.54 26.63 -12.20
C LEU A 3 -7.58 25.19 -11.68
N TYR A 4 -6.72 24.90 -10.69
CA TYR A 4 -6.64 23.60 -10.03
C TYR A 4 -7.64 23.52 -8.88
N SER A 5 -7.92 22.32 -8.39
CA SER A 5 -8.70 22.08 -7.18
C SER A 5 -8.10 20.91 -6.41
N TYR A 6 -8.39 20.80 -5.11
CA TYR A 6 -7.97 19.63 -4.32
C TYR A 6 -8.38 18.33 -5.02
N SER A 7 -9.64 18.21 -5.46
CA SER A 7 -10.14 16.99 -6.11
C SER A 7 -9.37 16.64 -7.40
N LYS A 8 -8.93 17.66 -8.17
CA LYS A 8 -8.08 17.45 -9.36
C LYS A 8 -6.71 16.91 -8.97
N LEU A 9 -6.05 17.56 -8.00
CA LEU A 9 -4.72 17.16 -7.55
C LEU A 9 -4.75 15.77 -6.92
N ASN A 10 -5.72 15.51 -6.05
CA ASN A 10 -5.91 14.21 -5.42
C ASN A 10 -6.21 13.12 -6.47
N CYS A 11 -7.00 13.41 -7.51
CA CYS A 11 -7.24 12.48 -8.60
C CYS A 11 -5.93 12.07 -9.31
N TYR A 12 -5.02 13.02 -9.57
CA TYR A 12 -3.71 12.73 -10.14
C TYR A 12 -2.84 11.87 -9.20
N LEU A 13 -2.82 12.19 -7.90
CA LEU A 13 -2.06 11.44 -6.89
C LEU A 13 -2.57 9.99 -6.72
N GLN A 14 -3.89 9.81 -6.80
CA GLN A 14 -4.54 8.50 -6.76
C GLN A 14 -4.26 7.70 -8.02
N CYS A 15 -4.48 8.26 -9.21
CA CYS A 15 -4.22 7.60 -10.48
C CYS A 15 -4.06 8.63 -11.63
N PRO A 16 -2.84 8.81 -12.18
CA PRO A 16 -2.61 9.72 -13.30
C PRO A 16 -3.48 9.40 -14.52
N ARG A 17 -3.70 8.11 -14.84
CA ARG A 17 -4.58 7.69 -15.95
C ARG A 17 -6.02 8.19 -15.77
N ARG A 18 -6.57 8.12 -14.55
CA ARG A 18 -7.91 8.66 -14.23
C ARG A 18 -7.94 10.18 -14.40
N TYR A 19 -6.91 10.88 -13.92
CA TYR A 19 -6.79 12.32 -14.12
C TYR A 19 -6.82 12.71 -15.59
N ARG A 20 -6.05 12.00 -16.43
CA ARG A 20 -6.05 12.22 -17.88
C ARG A 20 -7.44 12.04 -18.47
N PHE A 21 -8.09 10.90 -18.21
CA PHE A 21 -9.43 10.62 -18.73
C PHE A 21 -10.45 11.68 -18.31
N ALA A 22 -10.43 12.11 -17.04
CA ALA A 22 -11.40 13.06 -16.50
C ALA A 22 -11.16 14.52 -16.94
N TYR A 23 -9.92 14.99 -16.90
CA TYR A 23 -9.62 16.43 -17.00
C TYR A 23 -8.92 16.85 -18.29
N ILE A 24 -8.17 15.93 -18.92
CA ILE A 24 -7.48 16.18 -20.19
C ILE A 24 -8.37 15.73 -21.35
N ASP A 25 -8.66 14.43 -21.41
CA ASP A 25 -9.45 13.81 -22.48
C ASP A 25 -10.95 14.11 -22.31
N ARG A 26 -11.39 14.45 -21.09
CA ARG A 26 -12.79 14.78 -20.73
C ARG A 26 -13.80 13.73 -21.19
N ILE A 27 -13.44 12.47 -21.00
CA ILE A 27 -14.28 11.33 -21.38
C ILE A 27 -15.54 11.35 -20.50
N LYS A 28 -16.71 11.31 -21.13
CA LYS A 28 -17.98 11.18 -20.42
C LYS A 28 -18.20 9.72 -20.04
N THR A 29 -18.61 9.48 -18.79
CA THR A 29 -18.97 8.15 -18.29
C THR A 29 -20.47 8.02 -18.14
N GLU A 30 -20.99 6.81 -18.34
CA GLU A 30 -22.42 6.50 -18.12
C GLU A 30 -22.74 6.44 -16.62
N ILE A 31 -21.79 5.95 -15.82
CA ILE A 31 -21.82 6.00 -14.36
C ILE A 31 -21.57 7.45 -13.95
N LYS A 32 -22.62 8.13 -13.46
CA LYS A 32 -22.56 9.53 -13.01
C LYS A 32 -22.31 9.66 -11.51
N GLU A 33 -22.79 8.71 -10.71
CA GLU A 33 -22.76 8.80 -9.25
C GLU A 33 -22.79 7.41 -8.61
N THR A 34 -21.99 7.18 -7.56
CA THR A 34 -22.10 5.98 -6.71
C THR A 34 -23.01 6.24 -5.52
N ILE A 35 -23.55 5.19 -4.92
CA ILE A 35 -24.46 5.30 -3.78
C ILE A 35 -23.83 6.02 -2.57
N GLU A 36 -22.52 5.85 -2.34
CA GLU A 36 -21.79 6.53 -1.27
C GLU A 36 -21.68 8.03 -1.52
N SER A 37 -21.38 8.43 -2.77
CA SER A 37 -21.36 9.84 -3.20
C SER A 37 -22.75 10.48 -3.06
N PHE A 38 -23.79 9.78 -3.55
CA PHE A 38 -25.18 10.23 -3.41
C PHE A 38 -25.56 10.43 -1.94
N THR A 39 -25.27 9.43 -1.10
CA THR A 39 -25.54 9.49 0.34
C THR A 39 -24.82 10.67 0.99
N GLY A 40 -23.53 10.87 0.68
CA GLY A 40 -22.76 12.01 1.14
C GLY A 40 -23.41 13.35 0.77
N ASN A 41 -23.76 13.53 -0.51
CA ASN A 41 -24.39 14.76 -1.00
C ASN A 41 -25.69 15.10 -0.28
N ILE A 42 -26.54 14.10 -0.03
CA ILE A 42 -27.82 14.29 0.69
C ILE A 42 -27.59 14.66 2.16
N VAL A 43 -26.59 14.06 2.82
CA VAL A 43 -26.23 14.39 4.21
C VAL A 43 -25.65 15.81 4.29
N HIS A 44 -24.74 16.20 3.40
CA HIS A 44 -24.18 17.56 3.36
C HIS A 44 -25.27 18.60 3.12
N GLU A 45 -26.18 18.37 2.18
CA GLU A 45 -27.31 19.28 1.92
C GLU A 45 -28.21 19.45 3.15
N THR A 46 -28.42 18.37 3.92
CA THR A 46 -29.21 18.40 5.16
C THR A 46 -28.52 19.22 6.25
N LEU A 47 -27.20 19.02 6.46
CA LEU A 47 -26.44 19.82 7.43
C LEU A 47 -26.29 21.28 7.00
N ARG A 48 -26.13 21.54 5.70
CA ARG A 48 -26.18 22.88 5.14
C ARG A 48 -27.51 23.56 5.43
N LYS A 49 -28.64 22.85 5.26
CA LYS A 49 -29.96 23.37 5.63
C LYS A 49 -30.00 23.78 7.10
N LEU A 50 -29.55 22.91 8.01
CA LEU A 50 -29.51 23.20 9.45
C LEU A 50 -28.78 24.52 9.72
N TYR A 51 -27.53 24.63 9.28
CA TYR A 51 -26.73 25.83 9.56
C TYR A 51 -27.24 27.06 8.82
N LYS A 52 -27.84 26.91 7.63
CA LYS A 52 -28.48 28.01 6.92
C LYS A 52 -29.67 28.54 7.70
N ASP A 53 -30.56 27.67 8.18
CA ASP A 53 -31.72 28.08 8.98
C ASP A 53 -31.27 28.73 10.30
N LEU A 54 -30.20 28.21 10.94
CA LEU A 54 -29.61 28.82 12.15
C LEU A 54 -29.06 30.24 11.94
N MET A 55 -28.48 30.53 10.76
CA MET A 55 -28.05 31.89 10.41
C MET A 55 -29.22 32.89 10.36
N TYR A 56 -30.45 32.40 10.23
CA TYR A 56 -31.69 33.20 10.29
C TYR A 56 -32.46 32.97 11.60
N GLU A 57 -31.75 32.59 12.68
CA GLU A 57 -32.29 32.35 14.02
C GLU A 57 -33.38 31.26 14.09
N LYS A 58 -33.44 30.39 13.09
CA LYS A 58 -34.39 29.28 13.03
C LYS A 58 -33.72 27.98 13.48
N MET A 59 -34.10 27.50 14.66
CA MET A 59 -33.70 26.19 15.16
C MET A 59 -34.57 25.11 14.50
N ASN A 60 -33.97 24.21 13.72
CA ASN A 60 -34.68 23.03 13.23
C ASN A 60 -34.77 21.97 14.33
N THR A 61 -35.89 21.26 14.39
CA THR A 61 -35.98 20.00 15.14
C THR A 61 -35.30 18.87 14.36
N LEU A 62 -34.92 17.80 15.07
CA LEU A 62 -34.37 16.60 14.43
C LEU A 62 -35.32 16.03 13.37
N GLU A 63 -36.62 15.96 13.65
CA GLU A 63 -37.60 15.38 12.73
C GLU A 63 -37.75 16.21 11.45
N GLU A 64 -37.69 17.55 11.54
CA GLU A 64 -37.70 18.42 10.36
C GLU A 64 -36.49 18.17 9.44
N LEU A 65 -35.31 17.91 10.00
CA LEU A 65 -34.12 17.60 9.21
C LEU A 65 -34.19 16.21 8.59
N LEU A 66 -34.66 15.21 9.33
CA LEU A 66 -34.85 13.85 8.79
C LEU A 66 -35.90 13.84 7.68
N GLU A 67 -37.00 14.58 7.83
CA GLU A 67 -38.00 14.69 6.78
C GLU A 67 -37.46 15.44 5.56
N TYR A 68 -36.67 16.49 5.75
CA TYR A 68 -35.96 17.14 4.64
C TYR A 68 -35.03 16.16 3.90
N LEU A 69 -34.25 15.37 4.65
CA LEU A 69 -33.35 14.37 4.11
C LEU A 69 -34.11 13.34 3.26
N ARG A 70 -35.18 12.74 3.80
CA ARG A 70 -36.03 11.77 3.08
C ARG A 70 -36.63 12.37 1.81
N ASN A 71 -37.06 13.63 1.87
CA ASN A 71 -37.57 14.34 0.70
C ASN A 71 -36.49 14.55 -0.37
N GLN A 72 -35.28 14.98 0.01
CA GLN A 72 -34.18 15.14 -0.95
C GLN A 72 -33.76 13.79 -1.55
N TRP A 73 -33.71 12.74 -0.73
CA TRP A 73 -33.44 11.38 -1.18
C TRP A 73 -34.41 10.97 -2.28
N ARG A 74 -35.73 11.01 -2.02
CA ARG A 74 -36.77 10.66 -3.01
C ARG A 74 -36.67 11.52 -4.28
N ARG A 75 -36.40 12.82 -4.14
CA ARG A 75 -36.39 13.77 -5.25
C ARG A 75 -35.19 13.59 -6.19
N LYS A 76 -34.02 13.24 -5.65
CA LYS A 76 -32.76 13.15 -6.41
C LYS A 76 -32.39 11.72 -6.79
N TRP A 77 -33.07 10.72 -6.24
CA TRP A 77 -32.86 9.32 -6.59
C TRP A 77 -33.05 9.07 -8.09
N ASN A 78 -32.18 8.23 -8.67
CA ASN A 78 -32.32 7.72 -10.03
C ASN A 78 -31.70 6.32 -10.12
N ASP A 79 -32.22 5.48 -11.02
CA ASP A 79 -31.79 4.07 -11.16
C ASP A 79 -30.38 3.91 -11.76
N GLY A 80 -29.74 5.01 -12.19
CA GLY A 80 -28.36 5.00 -12.68
C GLY A 80 -27.30 5.11 -11.59
N ILE A 81 -27.70 5.22 -10.30
CA ILE A 81 -26.77 5.26 -9.17
C ILE A 81 -26.14 3.87 -8.98
N LEU A 82 -24.81 3.80 -9.07
CA LEU A 82 -24.09 2.54 -8.94
C LEU A 82 -24.02 2.08 -7.47
N ILE A 83 -24.44 0.84 -7.22
CA ILE A 83 -24.27 0.14 -5.95
C ILE A 83 -23.35 -1.05 -6.21
N THR A 84 -22.14 -1.04 -5.64
CA THR A 84 -21.14 -2.09 -5.87
C THR A 84 -21.29 -3.29 -4.93
N SER A 85 -22.02 -3.14 -3.83
CA SER A 85 -22.22 -4.19 -2.83
C SER A 85 -23.52 -4.95 -3.10
N GLU A 86 -23.44 -6.25 -3.34
CA GLU A 86 -24.60 -7.11 -3.63
C GLU A 86 -25.53 -7.27 -2.42
N ASP A 87 -24.99 -7.17 -1.19
CA ASP A 87 -25.74 -7.38 0.05
C ASP A 87 -26.56 -6.16 0.54
N TYR A 88 -26.38 -4.98 -0.06
CA TYR A 88 -26.95 -3.73 0.46
C TYR A 88 -27.87 -3.04 -0.55
N THR A 89 -28.98 -2.53 -0.05
CA THR A 89 -30.02 -1.85 -0.84
C THR A 89 -30.00 -0.34 -0.61
N PRO A 90 -30.65 0.47 -1.47
CA PRO A 90 -30.83 1.91 -1.25
C PRO A 90 -31.41 2.26 0.13
N ASP A 91 -32.29 1.42 0.68
CA ASP A 91 -32.91 1.62 1.99
C ASP A 91 -31.87 1.51 3.14
N ASN A 92 -30.88 0.63 3.01
CA ASN A 92 -29.79 0.52 3.97
C ASN A 92 -28.98 1.83 4.03
N TYR A 93 -28.70 2.43 2.86
CA TYR A 93 -27.97 3.69 2.78
C TYR A 93 -28.80 4.88 3.26
N LEU A 94 -30.11 4.90 3.02
CA LEU A 94 -31.01 5.91 3.58
C LEU A 94 -31.03 5.85 5.12
N LYS A 95 -31.21 4.66 5.71
CA LYS A 95 -31.14 4.45 7.16
C LYS A 95 -29.81 4.90 7.76
N MET A 96 -28.73 4.67 7.02
CA MET A 96 -27.39 5.12 7.39
C MET A 96 -27.28 6.66 7.36
N ALA A 97 -27.78 7.32 6.30
CA ALA A 97 -27.82 8.78 6.20
C ALA A 97 -28.63 9.42 7.34
N GLU A 98 -29.79 8.86 7.67
CA GLU A 98 -30.63 9.32 8.79
C GLU A 98 -29.90 9.16 10.13
N ARG A 99 -29.17 8.06 10.32
CA ARG A 99 -28.35 7.85 11.52
C ARG A 99 -27.28 8.93 11.65
N PHE A 100 -26.56 9.24 10.56
CA PHE A 100 -25.50 10.25 10.56
C PHE A 100 -26.01 11.62 11.01
N VAL A 101 -27.14 12.06 10.45
CA VAL A 101 -27.76 13.34 10.84
C VAL A 101 -28.26 13.30 12.28
N ARG A 102 -28.84 12.18 12.72
CA ARG A 102 -29.33 12.01 14.09
C ARG A 102 -28.21 12.09 15.13
N ASP A 103 -27.10 11.40 14.90
CA ASP A 103 -25.98 11.37 15.83
C ASP A 103 -25.30 12.74 15.89
N TYR A 104 -25.09 13.38 14.72
CA TYR A 104 -24.59 14.75 14.64
C TYR A 104 -25.49 15.74 15.39
N TYR A 105 -26.81 15.67 15.17
CA TYR A 105 -27.76 16.54 15.84
C TYR A 105 -27.66 16.42 17.36
N LYS A 106 -27.65 15.18 17.89
CA LYS A 106 -27.54 14.93 19.33
C LYS A 106 -26.25 15.47 19.92
N ARG A 107 -25.12 15.33 19.20
CA ARG A 107 -23.80 15.79 19.65
C ARG A 107 -23.71 17.31 19.76
N TYR A 108 -24.20 18.02 18.76
CA TYR A 108 -23.97 19.47 18.66
C TYR A 108 -25.13 20.33 19.12
N TYR A 109 -26.34 19.79 19.34
CA TYR A 109 -27.45 20.59 19.88
C TYR A 109 -27.04 21.32 21.18
N PRO A 110 -27.32 22.64 21.34
CA PRO A 110 -28.17 23.51 20.51
C PRO A 110 -27.41 24.33 19.44
N PHE A 111 -26.31 23.81 18.92
CA PHE A 111 -25.51 24.38 17.83
C PHE A 111 -24.92 25.76 18.11
N ASN A 112 -24.51 26.00 19.36
CA ASN A 112 -23.99 27.29 19.84
C ASN A 112 -22.47 27.31 20.06
N GLN A 113 -21.75 26.29 19.57
CA GLN A 113 -20.28 26.17 19.77
C GLN A 113 -19.48 27.18 18.95
N SER A 114 -19.99 27.59 17.79
CA SER A 114 -19.41 28.62 16.90
C SER A 114 -20.48 29.22 16.00
N ARG A 115 -20.23 30.43 15.48
CA ARG A 115 -21.14 31.15 14.59
C ARG A 115 -20.79 30.86 13.15
N THR A 116 -21.73 30.33 12.37
CA THR A 116 -21.50 30.10 10.95
C THR A 116 -21.38 31.43 10.20
N ILE A 117 -20.30 31.59 9.45
CA ILE A 117 -20.03 32.76 8.60
C ILE A 117 -20.49 32.47 7.18
N ALA A 118 -20.17 31.28 6.67
CA ALA A 118 -20.46 30.89 5.30
C ALA A 118 -20.64 29.37 5.18
N LEU A 119 -21.40 28.96 4.16
CA LEU A 119 -21.73 27.57 3.85
C LEU A 119 -21.50 27.33 2.36
N GLU A 120 -20.84 26.22 2.02
CA GLU A 120 -20.42 25.90 0.64
C GLU A 120 -19.60 27.06 0.02
N GLU A 121 -18.72 27.64 0.83
CA GLU A 121 -18.03 28.87 0.48
C GLU A 121 -16.91 28.61 -0.52
N ARG A 122 -16.95 29.29 -1.66
CA ARG A 122 -15.90 29.20 -2.66
C ARG A 122 -14.68 30.02 -2.25
N ILE A 123 -13.54 29.36 -2.25
CA ILE A 123 -12.25 30.01 -2.01
C ILE A 123 -11.31 29.80 -3.19
N ILE A 124 -10.45 30.80 -3.40
CA ILE A 124 -9.37 30.76 -4.39
C ILE A 124 -8.10 31.12 -3.64
N VAL A 125 -7.13 30.22 -3.71
CA VAL A 125 -5.84 30.33 -3.07
C VAL A 125 -4.81 30.60 -4.14
N ASP A 126 -4.04 31.67 -3.98
CA ASP A 126 -2.88 31.99 -4.80
C ASP A 126 -1.62 31.47 -4.11
N LEU A 127 -1.01 30.42 -4.66
CA LEU A 127 0.07 29.70 -3.98
C LEU A 127 1.41 30.44 -4.02
N ASP A 128 1.62 31.34 -4.98
CA ASP A 128 2.88 32.06 -5.17
C ASP A 128 2.74 33.59 -5.18
N GLY A 129 1.52 34.10 -4.97
CA GLY A 129 1.21 35.54 -4.99
C GLY A 129 1.34 36.21 -6.36
N THR A 130 1.72 35.48 -7.40
CA THR A 130 1.84 36.01 -8.77
C THR A 130 0.55 35.79 -9.57
N GLY A 131 -0.37 35.01 -9.04
CA GLY A 131 -1.57 34.53 -9.72
C GLY A 131 -1.32 33.36 -10.67
N ARG A 132 -0.10 32.81 -10.71
CA ARG A 132 0.24 31.74 -11.65
C ARG A 132 -0.32 30.39 -11.22
N TYR A 133 -0.19 30.08 -9.93
CA TYR A 133 -0.62 28.80 -9.38
C TYR A 133 -1.81 29.00 -8.47
N LYS A 134 -3.01 28.83 -9.02
CA LYS A 134 -4.27 29.00 -8.28
C LYS A 134 -4.97 27.67 -8.03
N ILE A 135 -5.39 27.47 -6.78
CA ILE A 135 -6.25 26.37 -6.38
C ILE A 135 -7.59 26.93 -5.92
N GLN A 136 -8.68 26.33 -6.38
CA GLN A 136 -10.01 26.58 -5.84
C GLN A 136 -10.49 25.44 -4.95
N GLY A 137 -11.32 25.78 -3.99
CA GLY A 137 -11.97 24.87 -3.07
C GLY A 137 -13.35 25.36 -2.66
N TYR A 138 -14.10 24.47 -2.02
CA TYR A 138 -15.37 24.79 -1.39
C TYR A 138 -15.30 24.30 0.06
N ILE A 139 -15.59 25.20 1.00
CA ILE A 139 -15.65 24.89 2.43
C ILE A 139 -17.09 24.55 2.79
N ASP A 140 -17.36 23.37 3.36
CA ASP A 140 -18.72 22.96 3.72
C ASP A 140 -19.33 23.97 4.72
N ARG A 141 -18.61 24.26 5.80
CA ARG A 141 -18.98 25.29 6.79
C ARG A 141 -17.74 26.02 7.31
N LEU A 142 -17.71 27.34 7.09
CA LEU A 142 -16.77 28.25 7.74
C LEU A 142 -17.47 28.90 8.93
N ALA A 143 -16.88 28.79 10.11
CA ALA A 143 -17.43 29.37 11.33
C ALA A 143 -16.40 30.24 12.07
N TYR A 144 -16.91 31.20 12.84
CA TYR A 144 -16.16 32.04 13.74
C TYR A 144 -16.57 31.70 15.17
N ARG A 145 -15.58 31.42 16.03
CA ARG A 145 -15.85 31.17 17.46
C ARG A 145 -15.74 32.48 18.24
N ASP A 146 -14.52 32.86 18.59
CA ASP A 146 -14.17 34.09 19.30
C ASP A 146 -12.67 34.40 19.13
N GLY A 147 -12.21 35.58 19.54
CA GLY A 147 -10.78 35.89 19.68
C GLY A 147 -9.93 35.84 18.40
N GLY A 148 -10.53 35.81 17.20
CA GLY A 148 -9.83 35.57 15.93
C GLY A 148 -9.66 34.09 15.58
N ILE A 149 -10.42 33.20 16.22
CA ILE A 149 -10.43 31.76 15.96
C ILE A 149 -11.49 31.43 14.91
N TYR A 150 -11.04 30.93 13.77
CA TYR A 150 -11.88 30.44 12.68
C TYR A 150 -11.88 28.91 12.65
N GLU A 151 -12.98 28.32 12.22
CA GLU A 151 -13.17 26.88 12.12
C GLU A 151 -13.59 26.52 10.69
N ILE A 152 -12.83 25.63 10.07
CA ILE A 152 -13.15 25.03 8.77
C ILE A 152 -13.66 23.63 9.04
N HIS A 153 -14.96 23.42 8.85
CA HIS A 153 -15.57 22.11 9.02
C HIS A 153 -15.74 21.44 7.66
N ASP A 154 -15.41 20.15 7.61
CA ASP A 154 -15.65 19.27 6.47
C ASP A 154 -16.31 17.99 6.96
N TYR A 155 -17.42 17.63 6.32
CA TYR A 155 -18.23 16.48 6.70
C TYR A 155 -17.81 15.27 5.87
N LYS A 156 -17.56 14.14 6.53
CA LYS A 156 -17.15 12.89 5.87
C LYS A 156 -18.14 11.78 6.22
N THR A 157 -18.70 11.17 5.17
CA THR A 157 -19.68 10.06 5.27
C THR A 157 -19.07 8.69 4.95
N ASN A 158 -17.77 8.62 4.72
CA ASN A 158 -17.08 7.39 4.39
C ASN A 158 -17.11 6.40 5.57
N MET A 159 -17.24 5.11 5.26
CA MET A 159 -17.33 4.02 6.23
C MET A 159 -15.95 3.55 6.73
N THR A 160 -14.96 4.44 6.75
CA THR A 160 -13.61 4.15 7.27
C THR A 160 -13.14 5.31 8.12
N LEU A 161 -12.69 5.03 9.35
CA LEU A 161 -11.96 6.00 10.16
C LEU A 161 -10.50 6.01 9.72
N PRO A 162 -9.99 7.13 9.18
CA PRO A 162 -8.57 7.24 8.91
C PRO A 162 -7.78 7.22 10.22
N ILE A 163 -6.61 6.59 10.18
CA ILE A 163 -5.62 6.68 11.27
C ILE A 163 -5.13 8.14 11.31
N ASN A 164 -4.98 8.73 12.50
CA ASN A 164 -4.62 10.16 12.69
C ASN A 164 -3.46 10.62 11.77
N LYS A 165 -2.42 9.80 11.60
CA LYS A 165 -1.27 10.09 10.72
C LYS A 165 -1.67 10.39 9.27
N TYR A 166 -2.72 9.76 8.74
CA TYR A 166 -3.18 10.02 7.37
C TYR A 166 -3.95 11.34 7.25
N ILE A 167 -4.61 11.79 8.32
CA ILE A 167 -5.35 13.06 8.34
C ILE A 167 -4.38 14.22 8.49
N GLU A 168 -3.31 14.06 9.27
CA GLU A 168 -2.22 15.03 9.37
C GLU A 168 -1.53 15.30 8.03
N GLN A 169 -1.60 14.32 7.11
CA GLN A 169 -1.09 14.40 5.74
C GLN A 169 -2.15 14.84 4.73
N ASP A 170 -3.42 14.97 5.13
CA ASP A 170 -4.46 15.45 4.23
C ASP A 170 -4.26 16.94 3.95
N ILE A 171 -4.24 17.27 2.67
CA ILE A 171 -3.96 18.62 2.18
C ILE A 171 -5.24 19.45 1.96
N GLN A 172 -6.44 18.87 2.08
CA GLN A 172 -7.70 19.52 1.71
C GLN A 172 -7.98 20.76 2.56
N LEU A 173 -8.15 20.60 3.87
CA LEU A 173 -8.45 21.72 4.77
C LEU A 173 -7.27 22.67 4.95
N PRO A 174 -6.01 22.20 4.99
CA PRO A 174 -4.87 23.10 4.98
C PRO A 174 -4.81 24.06 3.78
N ILE A 175 -5.16 23.59 2.56
CA ILE A 175 -5.32 24.50 1.40
C ILE A 175 -6.37 25.57 1.73
N TYR A 176 -7.48 25.15 2.32
CA TYR A 176 -8.59 26.05 2.59
C TYR A 176 -8.28 27.09 3.65
N ALA A 177 -7.50 26.70 4.66
CA ALA A 177 -6.99 27.56 5.71
C ALA A 177 -6.14 28.70 5.15
N ILE A 178 -5.28 28.44 4.17
CA ILE A 178 -4.52 29.48 3.47
C ILE A 178 -5.47 30.54 2.89
N GLY A 179 -6.51 30.11 2.16
CA GLY A 179 -7.47 31.03 1.55
C GLY A 179 -8.32 31.80 2.58
N VAL A 180 -8.60 31.21 3.73
CA VAL A 180 -9.28 31.90 4.84
C VAL A 180 -8.36 32.95 5.45
N LYS A 181 -7.08 32.64 5.68
CA LYS A 181 -6.10 33.58 6.24
C LYS A 181 -5.89 34.81 5.34
N ASP A 182 -5.80 34.59 4.03
CA ASP A 182 -5.66 35.70 3.06
C ASP A 182 -6.89 36.61 3.04
N ARG A 183 -8.08 36.04 3.31
CA ARG A 183 -9.36 36.76 3.27
C ARG A 183 -9.69 37.48 4.58
N TYR A 184 -9.30 36.91 5.72
CA TYR A 184 -9.61 37.41 7.05
C TYR A 184 -8.31 37.73 7.81
N PRO A 185 -7.79 38.97 7.72
CA PRO A 185 -6.53 39.36 8.37
C PRO A 185 -6.56 39.25 9.90
N ASP A 186 -7.74 39.18 10.51
CA ASP A 186 -7.95 38.97 11.94
C ASP A 186 -7.89 37.48 12.36
N ALA A 187 -7.76 36.55 11.41
CA ALA A 187 -7.62 35.12 11.69
C ALA A 187 -6.27 34.82 12.36
N LYS A 188 -6.30 34.63 13.68
CA LYS A 188 -5.13 34.28 14.51
C LYS A 188 -4.90 32.77 14.60
N ASP A 189 -5.99 32.01 14.60
CA ASP A 189 -5.99 30.55 14.67
C ASP A 189 -7.06 30.00 13.72
N ILE A 190 -6.73 28.92 13.00
CA ILE A 190 -7.65 28.24 12.09
C ILE A 190 -7.67 26.77 12.46
N ARG A 191 -8.81 26.31 12.97
CA ARG A 191 -9.05 24.92 13.34
C ARG A 191 -9.62 24.16 12.15
N LEU A 192 -8.97 23.07 11.78
CA LEU A 192 -9.36 22.19 10.68
C LEU A 192 -10.10 21.00 11.28
N ILE A 193 -11.41 20.91 11.04
CA ILE A 193 -12.28 19.96 11.73
C ILE A 193 -12.92 19.03 10.72
N TRP A 194 -12.52 17.75 10.76
CA TRP A 194 -13.18 16.69 10.02
C TRP A 194 -14.23 16.01 10.89
N HIS A 195 -15.44 15.94 10.39
CA HIS A 195 -16.55 15.23 11.01
C HIS A 195 -16.76 13.87 10.33
N PHE A 196 -16.30 12.79 10.95
CA PHE A 196 -16.54 11.42 10.49
C PHE A 196 -17.90 10.94 10.97
N LEU A 197 -18.94 11.35 10.23
CA LEU A 197 -20.35 11.15 10.58
C LEU A 197 -20.73 9.68 10.72
N ALA A 198 -20.07 8.80 9.95
CA ALA A 198 -20.30 7.36 10.02
C ALA A 198 -20.02 6.75 11.40
N PHE A 199 -19.12 7.38 12.15
CA PHE A 199 -18.60 6.90 13.43
C PHE A 199 -18.88 7.85 14.59
N ASP A 200 -19.61 8.93 14.33
CA ASP A 200 -19.84 10.01 15.30
C ASP A 200 -18.52 10.46 15.97
N ARG A 201 -17.51 10.78 15.15
CA ARG A 201 -16.21 11.28 15.63
C ARG A 201 -15.79 12.53 14.90
N GLU A 202 -15.11 13.42 15.62
CA GLU A 202 -14.45 14.58 15.05
C GLU A 202 -12.93 14.49 15.26
N ILE A 203 -12.18 15.04 14.32
CA ILE A 203 -10.73 15.21 14.44
C ILE A 203 -10.42 16.66 14.13
N GLU A 204 -9.80 17.34 15.10
CA GLU A 204 -9.33 18.71 14.99
C GLU A 204 -7.81 18.71 14.79
N ILE A 205 -7.34 19.40 13.76
CA ILE A 205 -5.92 19.66 13.50
C ILE A 205 -5.70 21.16 13.37
N ARG A 206 -4.48 21.60 13.72
CA ARG A 206 -3.98 22.94 13.49
C ARG A 206 -2.67 22.84 12.72
N LYS A 207 -2.40 23.86 11.90
CA LYS A 207 -1.18 23.98 11.12
C LYS A 207 -0.51 25.31 11.42
N ASP A 208 0.82 25.31 11.52
CA ASP A 208 1.59 26.54 11.66
C ASP A 208 1.95 27.14 10.29
N GLU A 209 2.62 28.30 10.30
CA GLU A 209 2.98 29.00 9.06
C GLU A 209 4.06 28.26 8.25
N GLU A 210 4.96 27.53 8.90
CA GLU A 210 6.00 26.75 8.22
C GLU A 210 5.35 25.61 7.44
N GLU A 211 4.41 24.89 8.06
CA GLU A 211 3.63 23.84 7.39
C GLU A 211 2.80 24.37 6.22
N PHE A 212 2.24 25.59 6.32
CA PHE A 212 1.53 26.20 5.19
C PHE A 212 2.47 26.55 4.03
N GLU A 213 3.68 27.02 4.31
CA GLU A 213 4.67 27.32 3.29
C GLU A 213 5.19 26.05 2.61
N GLU A 214 5.49 25.00 3.37
CA GLU A 214 5.83 23.68 2.83
C GLU A 214 4.72 23.14 1.92
N LEU A 215 3.47 23.30 2.34
CA LEU A 215 2.30 22.91 1.56
C LEU A 215 2.21 23.70 0.25
N ARG A 216 2.41 25.03 0.26
CA ARG A 216 2.43 25.86 -0.96
C ARG A 216 3.48 25.34 -1.94
N GLN A 217 4.70 25.11 -1.47
CA GLN A 217 5.80 24.61 -2.30
C GLN A 217 5.51 23.22 -2.87
N TYR A 218 4.99 22.31 -2.04
CA TYR A 218 4.57 20.98 -2.47
C TYR A 218 3.51 21.06 -3.57
N LEU A 219 2.46 21.88 -3.39
CA LEU A 219 1.38 22.03 -4.36
C LEU A 219 1.87 22.62 -5.68
N ILE A 220 2.74 23.64 -5.65
CA ILE A 220 3.36 24.19 -6.86
C ILE A 220 4.18 23.11 -7.57
N SER A 221 4.96 22.32 -6.83
CA SER A 221 5.75 21.22 -7.41
C SER A 221 4.87 20.15 -8.08
N LEU A 222 3.73 19.82 -7.46
CA LEU A 222 2.77 18.85 -7.97
C LEU A 222 2.09 19.38 -9.24
N ILE A 223 1.68 20.64 -9.24
CA ILE A 223 1.09 21.30 -10.41
C ILE A 223 2.09 21.30 -11.57
N ARG A 224 3.35 21.69 -11.33
CA ARG A 224 4.41 21.64 -12.35
C ARG A 224 4.60 20.22 -12.88
N ARG A 225 4.61 19.21 -12.01
CA ARG A 225 4.72 17.81 -12.42
C ARG A 225 3.57 17.41 -13.36
N ILE A 226 2.33 17.81 -13.05
CA ILE A 226 1.17 17.55 -13.90
C ILE A 226 1.31 18.26 -15.25
N GLU A 227 1.75 19.53 -15.25
CA GLU A 227 1.90 20.33 -16.48
C GLU A 227 2.99 19.79 -17.42
N HIS A 228 4.02 19.12 -16.89
CA HIS A 228 5.12 18.53 -17.67
C HIS A 228 4.96 17.02 -17.92
N ALA A 229 3.84 16.41 -17.49
CA ALA A 229 3.62 14.99 -17.66
C ALA A 229 3.18 14.66 -19.10
N ASP A 230 4.01 13.91 -19.83
CA ASP A 230 3.63 13.32 -21.12
C ASP A 230 2.92 11.96 -20.96
N GLU A 231 3.24 11.24 -19.87
CA GLU A 231 2.71 9.92 -19.58
C GLU A 231 1.81 9.92 -18.34
N PHE A 232 0.71 9.16 -18.42
CA PHE A 232 -0.28 9.02 -17.37
C PHE A 232 -0.50 7.52 -17.07
N PRO A 233 0.47 6.85 -16.43
CA PRO A 233 0.35 5.44 -16.09
C PRO A 233 -0.83 5.20 -15.15
N ALA A 234 -1.46 4.02 -15.26
CA ALA A 234 -2.42 3.62 -14.25
C ALA A 234 -1.69 3.27 -12.96
N LYS A 235 -2.36 3.53 -11.84
CA LYS A 235 -1.92 3.13 -10.51
C LYS A 235 -3.02 2.26 -9.90
N PRO A 236 -3.03 0.94 -10.18
CA PRO A 236 -4.05 0.04 -9.65
C PRO A 236 -4.11 0.11 -8.11
N SER A 237 -5.32 0.14 -7.57
CA SER A 237 -5.58 0.16 -6.12
C SER A 237 -6.99 -0.37 -5.86
N VAL A 238 -7.37 -0.51 -4.59
CA VAL A 238 -8.75 -0.84 -4.21
C VAL A 238 -9.77 0.14 -4.82
N LEU A 239 -9.38 1.40 -5.05
CA LEU A 239 -10.26 2.40 -5.66
C LEU A 239 -10.65 2.09 -7.11
N CYS A 240 -9.97 1.13 -7.77
CA CYS A 240 -10.33 0.70 -9.12
C CYS A 240 -11.73 0.10 -9.19
N ASP A 241 -12.27 -0.45 -8.09
CA ASP A 241 -13.62 -1.02 -8.07
C ASP A 241 -14.73 0.03 -8.20
N TRP A 242 -14.46 1.26 -7.76
CA TRP A 242 -15.36 2.40 -7.90
C TRP A 242 -14.97 3.35 -9.04
N CYS A 243 -13.98 2.99 -9.87
CA CYS A 243 -13.51 3.87 -10.94
C CYS A 243 -14.49 3.87 -12.11
N GLU A 244 -15.01 5.05 -12.45
CA GLU A 244 -15.95 5.30 -13.54
C GLU A 244 -15.36 5.01 -14.94
N TYR A 245 -14.02 4.93 -15.06
CA TYR A 245 -13.30 4.62 -16.29
C TYR A 245 -12.82 3.16 -16.38
N LYS A 246 -13.20 2.28 -15.44
CA LYS A 246 -12.67 0.91 -15.37
C LYS A 246 -12.82 0.15 -16.70
N GLN A 247 -13.97 0.30 -17.38
CA GLN A 247 -14.28 -0.37 -18.65
C GLN A 247 -13.32 0.00 -19.81
N ILE A 248 -12.80 1.23 -19.83
CA ILE A 248 -11.88 1.71 -20.89
C ILE A 248 -10.41 1.69 -20.44
N CYS A 249 -10.16 1.49 -19.15
CA CYS A 249 -8.82 1.50 -18.57
C CYS A 249 -7.97 0.33 -19.10
N GLY A 250 -6.72 0.60 -19.49
CA GLY A 250 -5.80 -0.43 -20.00
C GLY A 250 -5.63 -1.66 -19.09
N GLU A 251 -5.80 -1.51 -17.78
CA GLU A 251 -5.70 -2.59 -16.79
C GLU A 251 -6.88 -3.57 -16.84
N TYR A 252 -8.05 -3.12 -17.29
CA TYR A 252 -9.31 -3.89 -17.17
C TYR A 252 -10.10 -4.01 -18.48
N LYS A 253 -9.82 -3.18 -19.49
CA LYS A 253 -10.59 -3.13 -20.74
C LYS A 253 -10.62 -4.45 -21.50
N HIS A 254 -9.57 -5.28 -21.39
CA HIS A 254 -9.57 -6.62 -22.00
C HIS A 254 -10.52 -7.56 -21.27
N ARG A 255 -10.54 -7.55 -19.94
CA ARG A 255 -11.50 -8.31 -19.13
C ARG A 255 -12.94 -7.94 -19.48
N TYR A 256 -13.28 -6.65 -19.52
CA TYR A 256 -14.65 -6.22 -19.89
C TYR A 256 -15.04 -6.61 -21.32
N LYS A 257 -14.08 -6.57 -22.27
CA LYS A 257 -14.30 -7.06 -23.63
C LYS A 257 -14.60 -8.58 -23.67
N LEU A 258 -14.07 -9.34 -22.72
CA LEU A 258 -14.26 -10.79 -22.63
C LEU A 258 -15.56 -11.17 -21.90
N GLU A 259 -15.99 -10.42 -20.89
CA GLU A 259 -17.23 -10.70 -20.12
C GLU A 259 -18.51 -10.67 -20.98
N THR A 260 -18.46 -10.02 -22.15
CA THR A 260 -19.60 -9.88 -23.06
C THR A 260 -19.63 -10.93 -24.18
N ARG A 261 -18.73 -11.92 -24.15
CA ARG A 261 -18.52 -12.89 -25.23
C ARG A 261 -19.08 -14.27 -24.92
N THR A 262 -19.36 -15.02 -25.98
CA THR A 262 -19.61 -16.48 -25.87
C THR A 262 -18.33 -17.20 -25.45
N LEU A 263 -18.46 -18.45 -24.99
CA LEU A 263 -17.29 -19.26 -24.63
C LEU A 263 -16.32 -19.46 -25.82
N ASP A 264 -16.86 -19.68 -27.02
CA ASP A 264 -16.05 -19.85 -28.24
C ASP A 264 -15.31 -18.54 -28.62
N ASP A 265 -15.97 -17.39 -28.46
CA ASP A 265 -15.36 -16.08 -28.69
C ASP A 265 -14.30 -15.69 -27.64
N TYR A 266 -14.42 -16.22 -26.42
CA TYR A 266 -13.43 -16.08 -25.36
C TYR A 266 -12.18 -16.92 -25.66
N LEU A 267 -12.35 -18.21 -25.95
CA LEU A 267 -11.24 -19.13 -26.24
C LEU A 267 -10.50 -18.79 -27.55
N SER A 268 -11.18 -18.14 -28.49
CA SER A 268 -10.58 -17.65 -29.73
C SER A 268 -9.90 -16.29 -29.60
N ASP A 269 -10.01 -15.58 -28.47
CA ASP A 269 -9.33 -14.29 -28.29
C ASP A 269 -7.80 -14.49 -28.25
N ARG A 270 -7.10 -13.75 -29.13
CA ARG A 270 -5.65 -13.88 -29.28
C ARG A 270 -4.90 -13.57 -27.98
N GLY A 271 -5.40 -12.65 -27.16
CA GLY A 271 -4.80 -12.31 -25.87
C GLY A 271 -4.88 -13.50 -24.91
N VAL A 272 -6.05 -14.14 -24.82
CA VAL A 272 -6.27 -15.36 -24.02
C VAL A 272 -5.30 -16.46 -24.44
N GLN A 273 -5.25 -16.79 -25.73
CA GLN A 273 -4.36 -17.84 -26.25
C GLN A 273 -2.88 -17.58 -25.98
N LEU A 274 -2.43 -16.32 -26.06
CA LEU A 274 -1.04 -15.95 -25.76
C LEU A 274 -0.70 -16.11 -24.28
N VAL A 275 -1.61 -15.71 -23.39
CA VAL A 275 -1.44 -15.86 -21.94
C VAL A 275 -1.45 -17.33 -21.55
N ASP A 276 -2.40 -18.11 -22.06
CA ASP A 276 -2.49 -19.55 -21.80
C ASP A 276 -1.23 -20.27 -22.29
N ARG A 277 -0.79 -19.96 -23.51
CA ARG A 277 0.46 -20.53 -24.05
C ARG A 277 1.67 -20.17 -23.20
N TYR A 278 1.75 -18.93 -22.72
CA TYR A 278 2.85 -18.52 -21.87
C TYR A 278 2.84 -19.25 -20.52
N ALA A 279 1.66 -19.40 -19.90
CA ALA A 279 1.48 -20.17 -18.67
C ALA A 279 1.88 -21.64 -18.84
N GLU A 280 1.45 -22.30 -19.93
CA GLU A 280 1.87 -23.68 -20.27
C GLU A 280 3.39 -23.81 -20.38
N LEU A 281 4.06 -22.84 -21.01
CA LEU A 281 5.51 -22.86 -21.18
C LEU A 281 6.24 -22.71 -19.84
N LEU A 282 5.72 -21.88 -18.94
CA LEU A 282 6.26 -21.73 -17.59
C LEU A 282 6.12 -23.02 -16.76
N GLU A 283 4.95 -23.65 -16.80
CA GLU A 283 4.71 -24.93 -16.12
C GLU A 283 5.61 -26.06 -16.66
N LYS A 284 5.76 -26.13 -17.99
CA LYS A 284 6.68 -27.10 -18.62
C LYS A 284 8.13 -26.85 -18.20
N ARG A 285 8.55 -25.58 -18.12
CA ARG A 285 9.89 -25.22 -17.66
C ARG A 285 10.12 -25.67 -16.21
N GLU A 286 9.14 -25.46 -15.34
CA GLU A 286 9.23 -25.88 -13.93
C GLU A 286 9.36 -27.41 -13.82
N LYS A 287 8.51 -28.17 -14.51
CA LYS A 287 8.57 -29.65 -14.53
C LYS A 287 9.91 -30.18 -15.03
N LEU A 288 10.45 -29.62 -16.12
CA LEU A 288 11.76 -30.01 -16.65
C LEU A 288 12.89 -29.70 -15.67
N LEU A 289 12.83 -28.57 -14.95
CA LEU A 289 13.83 -28.23 -13.93
C LEU A 289 13.78 -29.23 -12.78
N GLU A 290 12.58 -29.58 -12.28
CA GLU A 290 12.43 -30.59 -11.25
C GLU A 290 12.96 -31.97 -11.68
N GLU A 291 12.73 -32.38 -12.93
CA GLU A 291 13.26 -33.62 -13.50
C GLU A 291 14.80 -33.61 -13.53
N ILE A 292 15.39 -32.52 -14.03
CA ILE A 292 16.84 -32.34 -14.07
C ILE A 292 17.43 -32.35 -12.66
N ASP A 293 16.80 -31.66 -11.69
CA ASP A 293 17.28 -31.62 -10.31
C ASP A 293 17.20 -33.01 -9.64
N ARG A 294 16.13 -33.79 -9.91
CA ARG A 294 16.02 -35.19 -9.46
C ARG A 294 17.13 -36.06 -10.05
N GLU A 295 17.42 -35.91 -11.33
CA GLU A 295 18.53 -36.64 -11.98
C GLU A 295 19.89 -36.24 -11.41
N ILE A 296 20.13 -34.94 -11.20
CA ILE A 296 21.36 -34.45 -10.57
C ILE A 296 21.56 -35.07 -9.18
N GLU A 297 20.53 -35.09 -8.33
CA GLU A 297 20.63 -35.66 -6.99
C GLU A 297 20.85 -37.18 -7.02
N LYS A 298 20.19 -37.88 -7.93
CA LYS A 298 20.42 -39.32 -8.16
C LYS A 298 21.88 -39.57 -8.58
N THR A 299 22.38 -38.84 -9.57
CA THR A 299 23.77 -38.98 -10.06
C THR A 299 24.78 -38.59 -8.99
N LYS A 300 24.53 -37.54 -8.19
CA LYS A 300 25.39 -37.20 -7.05
C LYS A 300 25.50 -38.37 -6.07
N LYS A 301 24.38 -38.99 -5.73
CA LYS A 301 24.35 -40.16 -4.85
C LYS A 301 25.14 -41.33 -5.44
N GLU A 302 24.96 -41.61 -6.73
CA GLU A 302 25.72 -42.65 -7.44
C GLU A 302 27.23 -42.37 -7.45
N ILE A 303 27.65 -41.11 -7.65
CA ILE A 303 29.06 -40.69 -7.56
C ILE A 303 29.60 -40.91 -6.14
N ILE A 304 28.84 -40.55 -5.11
CA ILE A 304 29.22 -40.76 -3.71
C ILE A 304 29.40 -42.27 -3.42
N ASP A 305 28.46 -43.10 -3.84
CA ASP A 305 28.49 -44.54 -3.60
C ASP A 305 29.61 -45.23 -4.40
N PHE A 306 29.91 -44.76 -5.61
CA PHE A 306 31.09 -45.19 -6.38
C PHE A 306 32.38 -44.80 -5.66
N ALA A 307 32.54 -43.53 -5.28
CA ALA A 307 33.72 -43.03 -4.59
C ALA A 307 33.99 -43.76 -3.27
N LYS A 308 32.95 -44.07 -2.49
CA LYS A 308 33.05 -44.88 -1.25
C LYS A 308 33.55 -46.30 -1.51
N ARG A 309 33.05 -46.97 -2.56
CA ARG A 309 33.45 -48.34 -2.91
C ARG A 309 34.90 -48.44 -3.36
N GLU A 310 35.35 -47.47 -4.16
CA GLU A 310 36.70 -47.44 -4.72
C GLU A 310 37.73 -46.74 -3.82
N GLY A 311 37.29 -46.15 -2.69
CA GLY A 311 38.17 -45.41 -1.78
C GLY A 311 38.72 -44.10 -2.37
N LEU A 312 37.92 -43.40 -3.18
CA LEU A 312 38.32 -42.21 -3.92
C LEU A 312 37.80 -40.92 -3.27
N ASP A 313 38.66 -39.91 -3.13
CA ASP A 313 38.24 -38.54 -2.75
C ASP A 313 37.84 -37.68 -3.96
N THR A 314 38.24 -38.08 -5.18
CA THR A 314 37.93 -37.35 -6.42
C THR A 314 37.71 -38.32 -7.57
N VAL A 315 36.57 -38.19 -8.26
CA VAL A 315 36.19 -38.98 -9.43
C VAL A 315 36.37 -38.12 -10.68
N TYR A 316 37.11 -38.61 -11.67
CA TYR A 316 37.39 -37.89 -12.91
C TYR A 316 36.40 -38.32 -14.00
N GLY A 317 35.77 -37.35 -14.66
CA GLY A 317 35.06 -37.53 -15.93
C GLY A 317 35.79 -36.80 -17.06
N THR A 318 35.30 -36.93 -18.29
CA THR A 318 35.97 -36.34 -19.47
C THR A 318 35.90 -34.81 -19.53
N LYS A 319 34.90 -34.19 -18.88
CA LYS A 319 34.70 -32.73 -18.88
C LYS A 319 35.01 -32.05 -17.54
N ALA A 320 34.88 -32.80 -16.46
CA ALA A 320 34.95 -32.28 -15.10
C ALA A 320 35.37 -33.39 -14.12
N LYS A 321 35.84 -32.99 -12.95
CA LYS A 321 36.09 -33.88 -11.82
C LYS A 321 35.16 -33.57 -10.66
N ALA A 322 34.67 -34.60 -10.02
CA ALA A 322 33.78 -34.53 -8.86
C ALA A 322 34.59 -34.83 -7.60
N LYS A 323 34.81 -33.81 -6.76
CA LYS A 323 35.38 -34.01 -5.42
C LYS A 323 34.28 -34.46 -4.48
N VAL A 324 34.45 -35.63 -3.88
CA VAL A 324 33.48 -36.21 -2.95
C VAL A 324 33.98 -35.95 -1.54
N ILE A 325 33.11 -35.40 -0.70
CA ILE A 325 33.37 -35.21 0.72
C ILE A 325 32.37 -36.08 1.48
N VAL A 326 32.87 -37.19 2.02
CA VAL A 326 32.13 -38.08 2.93
C VAL A 326 32.81 -38.01 4.28
N GLY A 327 32.09 -37.57 5.30
CA GLY A 327 32.64 -37.50 6.64
C GLY A 327 31.60 -37.16 7.67
N LYS A 328 32.07 -37.06 8.92
CA LYS A 328 31.30 -36.52 10.04
C LYS A 328 31.78 -35.11 10.28
N ARG A 329 30.86 -34.15 10.35
CA ARG A 329 31.18 -32.82 10.89
C ARG A 329 30.50 -32.68 12.24
N HIS A 330 31.18 -32.02 13.17
CA HIS A 330 30.56 -31.57 14.40
C HIS A 330 29.84 -30.25 14.13
N VAL A 331 28.53 -30.23 14.37
CA VAL A 331 27.71 -29.02 14.33
C VAL A 331 27.35 -28.57 15.73
N PHE A 332 27.07 -27.27 15.86
CA PHE A 332 26.66 -26.64 17.11
C PHE A 332 25.20 -26.14 17.02
N PRO A 333 24.53 -25.94 18.17
CA PRO A 333 23.15 -25.46 18.25
C PRO A 333 22.89 -24.21 17.40
N SER A 334 21.88 -24.30 16.52
CA SER A 334 21.46 -23.19 15.64
C SER A 334 20.72 -22.09 16.41
N LYS A 335 20.43 -20.94 15.78
CA LYS A 335 19.79 -19.78 16.43
C LYS A 335 18.43 -20.06 17.11
N GLY A 336 17.78 -21.19 16.83
CA GLY A 336 16.51 -21.61 17.44
C GLY A 336 16.61 -22.77 18.45
N ASP A 337 17.81 -23.29 18.73
CA ASP A 337 18.01 -24.41 19.68
C ASP A 337 18.24 -23.88 21.11
N GLY A 338 17.47 -24.37 22.08
CA GLY A 338 17.53 -23.95 23.48
C GLY A 338 18.91 -24.15 24.13
N ARG A 339 19.71 -25.11 23.65
CA ARG A 339 21.08 -25.35 24.12
C ARG A 339 22.08 -24.27 23.69
N ARG A 340 21.68 -23.36 22.78
CA ARG A 340 22.55 -22.28 22.29
C ARG A 340 22.89 -21.26 23.37
N GLU A 341 21.96 -20.94 24.27
CA GLU A 341 22.22 -19.96 25.34
C GLU A 341 23.17 -20.56 26.39
N GLU A 342 23.06 -21.86 26.68
CA GLU A 342 24.00 -22.57 27.55
C GLU A 342 25.42 -22.59 26.97
N LEU A 343 25.56 -22.88 25.67
CA LEU A 343 26.84 -22.81 24.97
C LEU A 343 27.44 -21.40 25.01
N LYS A 344 26.60 -20.37 24.86
CA LYS A 344 27.01 -18.96 24.95
C LYS A 344 27.58 -18.61 26.32
N GLU A 345 26.95 -19.05 27.39
CA GLU A 345 27.46 -18.81 28.75
C GLU A 345 28.79 -19.53 29.00
N VAL A 346 28.95 -20.76 28.49
CA VAL A 346 30.25 -21.48 28.54
C VAL A 346 31.33 -20.73 27.77
N LEU A 347 31.02 -20.22 26.57
CA LEU A 347 31.98 -19.47 25.74
C LEU A 347 32.38 -18.14 26.37
N LYS A 348 31.45 -17.44 27.04
CA LYS A 348 31.74 -16.20 27.78
C LYS A 348 32.59 -16.46 29.02
N LYS A 349 32.24 -17.50 29.80
CA LYS A 349 32.97 -17.91 31.01
C LYS A 349 34.47 -18.10 30.75
N HIS A 350 34.82 -18.62 29.57
CA HIS A 350 36.22 -18.84 29.16
C HIS A 350 36.82 -17.74 28.29
N GLY A 351 36.12 -16.60 28.11
CA GLY A 351 36.64 -15.45 27.34
C GLY A 351 36.78 -15.70 25.83
N ILE A 352 36.14 -16.74 25.29
CA ILE A 352 36.24 -17.12 23.87
C ILE A 352 35.17 -16.42 23.01
N TRP A 353 34.09 -15.94 23.64
CA TRP A 353 32.96 -15.30 22.99
C TRP A 353 33.34 -14.28 21.90
N GLU A 354 34.27 -13.38 22.20
CA GLU A 354 34.74 -12.34 21.28
C GLU A 354 35.45 -12.90 20.04
N GLN A 355 36.10 -14.06 20.17
CA GLN A 355 36.78 -14.74 19.05
C GLN A 355 35.79 -15.39 18.08
N VAL A 356 34.59 -15.73 18.58
CA VAL A 356 33.55 -16.45 17.83
C VAL A 356 32.34 -15.59 17.48
N SER A 357 32.45 -14.26 17.53
CA SER A 357 31.48 -13.24 17.07
C SER A 357 30.08 -13.76 16.72
N ASP A 358 29.12 -13.60 17.65
CA ASP A 358 27.73 -14.08 17.56
C ASP A 358 27.57 -15.61 17.33
N ILE A 359 28.49 -16.41 17.90
CA ILE A 359 28.66 -17.87 17.66
C ILE A 359 28.66 -18.18 16.16
N ASP A 360 29.68 -17.69 15.46
CA ASP A 360 30.06 -18.20 14.16
C ASP A 360 30.51 -19.66 14.33
N ILE A 361 29.57 -20.57 14.02
CA ILE A 361 29.72 -22.03 14.12
C ILE A 361 30.94 -22.49 13.33
N TYR A 362 31.23 -21.86 12.19
CA TYR A 362 32.37 -22.22 11.36
C TYR A 362 33.70 -21.85 12.04
N LYS A 363 33.79 -20.66 12.66
CA LYS A 363 34.97 -20.25 13.43
C LYS A 363 35.15 -21.12 14.67
N LEU A 364 34.09 -21.41 15.42
CA LEU A 364 34.16 -22.25 16.61
C LEU A 364 34.63 -23.68 16.26
N SER A 365 34.05 -24.30 15.22
CA SER A 365 34.49 -25.61 14.73
C SER A 365 35.95 -25.60 14.24
N ARG A 366 36.44 -24.48 13.72
CA ARG A 366 37.85 -24.32 13.31
C ARG A 366 38.80 -24.22 14.50
N LEU A 367 38.48 -23.37 15.50
CA LEU A 367 39.30 -23.23 16.72
C LEU A 367 39.50 -24.56 17.45
N MET A 368 38.47 -25.40 17.49
CA MET A 368 38.56 -26.74 18.08
C MET A 368 39.38 -27.71 17.22
N ARG A 369 39.25 -27.65 15.89
CA ARG A 369 40.02 -28.50 14.98
C ARG A 369 41.51 -28.18 15.03
N ASP A 370 41.83 -26.90 15.11
CA ASP A 370 43.21 -26.40 15.08
C ASP A 370 43.89 -26.50 16.47
N GLY A 371 43.19 -27.01 17.50
CA GLY A 371 43.71 -27.19 18.86
C GLY A 371 44.02 -25.88 19.58
N ALA A 372 43.34 -24.79 19.21
CA ALA A 372 43.64 -23.43 19.67
C ALA A 372 43.04 -23.10 21.06
N LEU A 373 42.31 -24.04 21.68
CA LEU A 373 41.65 -23.86 22.97
C LEU A 373 42.29 -24.75 24.05
N PRO A 374 42.33 -24.32 25.33
CA PRO A 374 42.73 -25.20 26.42
C PRO A 374 41.86 -26.46 26.51
N ILE A 375 42.45 -27.59 26.90
CA ILE A 375 41.81 -28.92 26.90
C ILE A 375 40.52 -28.93 27.73
N GLU A 376 40.54 -28.29 28.89
CA GLU A 376 39.40 -28.23 29.81
C GLU A 376 38.21 -27.49 29.19
N VAL A 377 38.49 -26.45 28.39
CA VAL A 377 37.49 -25.64 27.71
C VAL A 377 36.91 -26.40 26.52
N GLU A 378 37.77 -27.09 25.77
CA GLU A 378 37.35 -27.93 24.65
C GLU A 378 36.39 -29.05 25.12
N MET A 379 36.67 -29.68 26.26
CA MET A 379 35.80 -30.72 26.84
C MET A 379 34.42 -30.18 27.25
N GLU A 380 34.33 -28.95 27.74
CA GLU A 380 33.05 -28.32 28.11
C GLU A 380 32.23 -27.95 26.86
N ILE A 381 32.89 -27.46 25.80
CA ILE A 381 32.27 -27.11 24.52
C ILE A 381 31.83 -28.36 23.72
N ARG A 382 32.57 -29.47 23.78
CA ARG A 382 32.24 -30.74 23.09
C ARG A 382 30.87 -31.30 23.47
N LYS A 383 30.35 -30.99 24.67
CA LYS A 383 29.01 -31.42 25.13
C LYS A 383 27.87 -30.87 24.27
N PHE A 384 28.13 -29.80 23.52
CA PHE A 384 27.18 -29.15 22.62
C PHE A 384 27.37 -29.57 21.15
N GLN A 385 28.32 -30.46 20.84
CA GLN A 385 28.53 -30.92 19.48
C GLN A 385 27.60 -32.07 19.13
N GLU A 386 26.96 -31.98 17.96
CA GLU A 386 26.28 -33.11 17.33
C GLU A 386 27.06 -33.56 16.10
N GLU A 387 27.12 -34.86 15.87
CA GLU A 387 27.69 -35.41 14.64
C GLU A 387 26.64 -35.39 13.52
N GLU A 388 26.89 -34.58 12.50
CA GLU A 388 26.10 -34.60 11.27
C GLU A 388 26.90 -35.31 10.18
N LYS A 389 26.25 -36.28 9.51
CA LYS A 389 26.82 -36.92 8.33
C LYS A 389 26.78 -35.94 7.17
N VAL A 390 27.93 -35.67 6.57
CA VAL A 390 28.03 -34.80 5.39
C VAL A 390 28.39 -35.66 4.19
N GLU A 391 27.55 -35.61 3.18
CA GLU A 391 27.82 -36.17 1.86
C GLU A 391 27.64 -35.04 0.84
N ARG A 392 28.75 -34.59 0.25
CA ARG A 392 28.73 -33.49 -0.73
C ARG A 392 29.57 -33.84 -1.94
N VAL A 393 29.09 -33.44 -3.11
CA VAL A 393 29.80 -33.55 -4.38
C VAL A 393 30.04 -32.15 -4.92
N TYR A 394 31.31 -31.81 -5.16
CA TYR A 394 31.71 -30.55 -5.77
C TYR A 394 32.26 -30.81 -7.16
N LEU A 395 31.57 -30.30 -8.19
CA LEU A 395 32.00 -30.43 -9.57
C LEU A 395 32.96 -29.30 -9.95
N ASN A 396 34.16 -29.65 -10.40
CA ASN A 396 35.17 -28.70 -10.86
C ASN A 396 35.54 -29.02 -12.31
N ARG A 397 35.72 -27.98 -13.15
CA ARG A 397 36.24 -28.19 -14.50
C ARG A 397 37.67 -28.74 -14.43
N LEU A 398 38.02 -29.61 -15.37
CA LEU A 398 39.40 -30.07 -15.55
C LEU A 398 40.28 -28.91 -16.01
N ARG A 399 41.50 -28.85 -15.51
CA ARG A 399 42.55 -27.97 -16.05
C ARG A 399 43.05 -28.52 -17.40
N GLU A 400 43.65 -27.67 -18.23
CA GLU A 400 44.07 -28.05 -19.60
C GLU A 400 45.14 -29.15 -19.62
N ASP A 401 46.04 -29.16 -18.64
CA ASP A 401 47.02 -30.22 -18.40
C ASP A 401 46.34 -31.56 -18.04
N GLU A 402 45.33 -31.51 -17.17
CA GLU A 402 44.55 -32.69 -16.76
C GLU A 402 43.74 -33.29 -17.93
N LYS A 403 43.24 -32.46 -18.85
CA LYS A 403 42.51 -32.92 -20.04
C LYS A 403 43.41 -33.68 -21.01
N ARG A 404 44.64 -33.20 -21.22
CA ARG A 404 45.64 -33.83 -22.11
C ARG A 404 46.10 -35.19 -21.59
N SER A 405 46.25 -35.34 -20.28
CA SER A 405 46.65 -36.63 -19.68
C SER A 405 45.55 -37.70 -19.69
N LEU A 406 44.28 -37.29 -19.81
CA LEU A 406 43.12 -38.19 -19.71
C LEU A 406 42.48 -38.50 -21.08
N SER A 407 42.97 -37.89 -22.16
CA SER A 407 42.56 -38.19 -23.53
C SER A 407 43.76 -38.88 -24.20
N PRO A 408 43.79 -40.22 -24.31
CA PRO A 408 44.79 -40.87 -25.16
C PRO A 408 44.60 -40.29 -26.56
N GLU A 409 45.68 -39.81 -27.19
CA GLU A 409 45.64 -39.48 -28.61
C GLU A 409 45.13 -40.73 -29.34
N GLU A 410 44.09 -40.56 -30.17
CA GLU A 410 43.67 -41.59 -31.12
C GLU A 410 44.86 -41.83 -32.06
N GLU A 411 45.65 -42.88 -31.81
CA GLU A 411 46.67 -43.40 -32.73
C GLU A 411 46.02 -43.97 -34.00
#